data_AF-A0A2V6AQ43-F1
#
_entry.id   AF-A0A2V6AQ43-F1
#
_cell.length_a   1.000
_cell.length_b   1.000
_cell.length_c   1.000
_cell.angle_alpha   90.00
_cell.angle_beta   90.00
_cell.angle_gamma   90.00
#
_symmetry.space_group_name_H-M   'P 1'
#
loop_
_entity.id
_entity.type
_entity.pdbx_description
1 polymer ?
#
loop_
_entity_poly.entity_id
_entity_poly.type
_entity_poly.pdbx_seq_one_letter_code
_entity_poly.pdbx_strand_id
1 'polypeptide(L)'
;MVNAAAAGMTLNCQRCGNPTLVPVQSATPSPTAPTELTDLQRKLKENESQRTEVTGYINQLSIQLHRWKLRLQTLNERKTELEEERRRTT
;
A
#
# COMPACT_ATOMS: atom_id res chain seq x y z
N MET A 1 4.98 -4.13 33.63
CA MET A 1 5.42 -5.17 32.69
C MET A 1 6.76 -5.71 33.17
N VAL A 2 6.91 -7.03 33.31
CA VAL A 2 8.16 -7.66 33.80
C VAL A 2 9.13 -7.75 32.63
N ASN A 3 10.38 -7.33 32.84
CA ASN A 3 11.40 -7.32 31.81
C ASN A 3 11.71 -8.76 31.36
N ALA A 4 11.62 -9.06 30.06
CA ALA A 4 11.76 -10.42 29.53
C ALA A 4 13.12 -11.06 29.90
N ALA A 5 14.15 -10.24 30.08
CA ALA A 5 15.49 -10.66 30.52
C ALA A 5 15.54 -11.27 31.93
N ALA A 6 14.51 -11.06 32.76
CA ALA A 6 14.44 -11.61 34.12
C ALA A 6 13.70 -12.95 34.21
N ALA A 7 13.24 -13.51 33.08
CA ALA A 7 12.55 -14.80 33.04
C ALA A 7 13.44 -15.92 33.60
N GLY A 8 12.90 -16.74 34.51
CA GLY A 8 13.64 -17.82 35.17
C GLY A 8 14.56 -17.37 36.30
N MET A 9 14.69 -16.05 36.56
CA MET A 9 15.37 -15.54 37.75
C MET A 9 14.42 -15.59 38.96
N THR A 10 14.99 -15.78 40.14
CA THR A 10 14.27 -15.63 41.41
C THR A 10 14.44 -14.19 41.88
N LEU A 11 13.33 -13.45 41.99
CA LEU A 11 13.32 -12.05 42.45
C LEU A 11 12.46 -11.90 43.70
N ASN A 12 12.79 -10.94 44.56
CA ASN A 12 11.97 -10.66 45.73
C ASN A 12 10.68 -9.95 45.30
N CYS A 13 9.53 -10.46 45.76
CA CYS A 13 8.23 -9.87 45.46
C CYS A 13 8.11 -8.49 46.09
N GLN A 14 7.80 -7.46 45.32
CA GLN A 14 7.62 -6.10 45.85
C GLN A 14 6.43 -5.99 46.83
N ARG A 15 5.48 -6.93 46.79
CA ARG A 15 4.26 -6.89 47.61
C ARG A 15 4.39 -7.59 48.96
N CYS A 16 5.13 -8.69 49.01
CA CYS A 16 5.28 -9.50 50.22
C CYS A 16 6.73 -9.81 50.62
N GLY A 17 7.72 -9.36 49.84
CA GLY A 17 9.16 -9.53 50.10
C GLY A 17 9.73 -10.92 49.80
N ASN A 18 8.88 -11.94 49.63
CA ASN A 18 9.33 -13.31 49.46
C ASN A 18 9.99 -13.55 48.08
N PRO A 19 11.05 -14.39 48.02
CA PRO A 19 11.66 -14.79 46.76
C PRO A 19 10.64 -15.53 45.90
N THR A 20 10.40 -15.01 44.70
CA THR A 20 9.42 -15.50 43.73
C THR A 20 10.12 -15.78 42.41
N LEU A 21 9.87 -16.97 41.85
CA LEU A 21 10.39 -17.34 40.54
C LEU A 21 9.63 -16.58 39.45
N VAL A 22 10.34 -15.85 38.59
CA VAL A 22 9.73 -15.19 37.43
C VAL A 22 9.35 -16.26 36.41
N PRO A 23 8.07 -16.37 36.01
CA PRO A 23 7.63 -17.38 35.06
C PRO A 23 8.40 -17.26 33.74
N VAL A 24 9.05 -18.35 33.32
CA VAL A 24 9.57 -18.46 31.96
C VAL A 24 8.38 -18.67 31.05
N GLN A 25 7.97 -17.61 30.34
CA GLN A 25 7.10 -17.81 29.20
C GLN A 25 7.91 -18.59 28.17
N SER A 26 7.66 -19.89 28.08
CA SER A 26 8.13 -20.70 26.98
C SER A 26 7.50 -20.09 25.74
N ALA A 27 8.30 -19.39 24.92
CA ALA A 27 7.88 -19.06 23.57
C ALA A 27 7.65 -20.40 22.87
N THR A 28 6.41 -20.88 22.87
CA THR A 28 6.01 -22.01 22.06
C THR A 28 6.22 -21.56 20.63
N PRO A 29 7.08 -22.20 19.83
CA PRO A 29 7.17 -21.87 18.42
C PRO A 29 5.79 -22.19 17.81
N SER A 30 5.06 -21.16 17.38
CA SER A 30 3.77 -21.37 16.72
C SER A 30 4.02 -22.22 15.46
N PRO A 31 3.35 -23.37 15.28
CA PRO A 31 3.55 -24.23 14.12
C PRO A 31 3.12 -23.56 12.79
N THR A 32 2.46 -22.40 12.85
CA THR A 32 1.97 -21.66 11.68
C THR A 32 2.94 -20.63 11.10
N ALA A 33 4.00 -20.25 11.82
CA ALA A 33 4.89 -19.15 11.40
C ALA A 33 5.54 -19.35 10.01
N PRO A 34 5.98 -20.55 9.60
CA PRO A 34 6.53 -20.77 8.26
C PRO A 34 5.48 -20.65 7.15
N THR A 35 4.28 -21.18 7.40
CA THR A 35 3.16 -21.15 6.43
C THR A 35 2.65 -19.72 6.23
N GLU A 36 2.49 -18.96 7.33
CA GLU A 36 2.12 -17.56 7.28
C GLU A 36 3.13 -16.72 6.50
N LEU A 37 4.43 -16.97 6.68
CA LEU A 37 5.48 -16.32 5.89
C LEU A 37 5.37 -16.62 4.39
N THR A 38 5.15 -17.89 4.02
CA THR A 38 4.99 -18.26 2.61
C THR A 38 3.75 -17.64 1.97
N ASP A 39 2.65 -17.55 2.72
CA ASP A 39 1.43 -16.90 2.26
C ASP A 39 1.58 -15.38 2.11
N LEU A 40 2.29 -14.74 3.04
CA LEU A 40 2.62 -13.32 2.95
C LEU A 40 3.51 -13.03 1.73
N GLN A 41 4.51 -13.86 1.46
CA GLN A 41 5.36 -13.72 0.27
C GLN A 41 4.57 -13.87 -1.03
N ARG A 42 3.65 -14.83 -1.10
CA ARG A 42 2.75 -15.00 -2.25
C ARG A 42 1.88 -13.77 -2.47
N LYS A 43 1.24 -13.26 -1.40
CA LYS A 43 0.41 -12.05 -1.46
C LYS A 43 1.21 -10.82 -1.88
N LEU A 44 2.45 -10.69 -1.40
CA LEU A 44 3.34 -9.58 -1.78
C LEU A 44 3.63 -9.61 -3.28
N LYS A 45 4.00 -10.78 -3.82
CA LYS A 45 4.27 -10.93 -5.25
C LYS A 45 3.05 -10.64 -6.12
N GLU A 46 1.87 -11.09 -5.69
CA GLU A 46 0.61 -10.78 -6.36
C GLU A 46 0.32 -9.27 -6.33
N ASN A 47 0.55 -8.61 -5.20
CA ASN A 47 0.37 -7.16 -5.07
C ASN A 47 1.35 -6.38 -5.96
N GLU A 48 2.60 -6.84 -6.09
CA GLU A 48 3.58 -6.25 -6.98
C GLU A 48 3.18 -6.40 -8.46
N SER A 49 2.62 -7.55 -8.84
CA SER A 49 2.06 -7.77 -10.17
C SER A 49 0.91 -6.80 -10.45
N GLN A 50 -0.07 -6.74 -9.55
CA GLN A 50 -1.23 -5.85 -9.66
C GLN A 50 -0.81 -4.38 -9.73
N ARG A 51 0.18 -3.95 -8.94
CA ARG A 51 0.72 -2.58 -8.98
C ARG A 51 1.29 -2.26 -10.36
N THR A 52 1.99 -3.20 -10.98
CA THR A 52 2.56 -3.03 -12.32
C THR A 52 1.46 -2.89 -13.38
N GLU A 53 0.41 -3.72 -13.31
CA GLU A 53 -0.74 -3.63 -14.21
C GLU A 53 -1.50 -2.30 -14.06
N VAL A 54 -1.82 -1.90 -12.83
CA VAL A 54 -2.51 -0.62 -12.54
C VAL A 54 -1.69 0.56 -13.05
N THR A 55 -0.37 0.54 -12.87
CA THR A 55 0.51 1.58 -13.43
C THR A 55 0.43 1.61 -14.96
N GLY A 56 0.38 0.44 -15.61
CA GLY A 56 0.18 0.32 -17.06
C GLY A 56 -1.14 0.96 -17.52
N TYR A 57 -2.25 0.66 -16.83
CA TYR A 57 -3.55 1.26 -17.14
C TYR A 57 -3.55 2.77 -16.96
N ILE A 58 -2.95 3.28 -15.89
CA ILE A 58 -2.82 4.73 -15.65
C ILE A 58 -2.07 5.40 -16.80
N ASN A 59 -0.96 4.82 -17.26
CA ASN A 59 -0.18 5.35 -18.37
C ASN A 59 -1.00 5.37 -19.67
N GLN A 60 -1.68 4.28 -19.99
CA GLN A 60 -2.51 4.19 -21.18
C GLN A 60 -3.65 5.23 -21.16
N LEU A 61 -4.35 5.36 -20.03
CA LEU A 61 -5.44 6.33 -19.86
C LEU A 61 -4.92 7.76 -19.94
N SER A 62 -3.75 8.04 -19.37
CA SER A 62 -3.12 9.37 -19.45
C SER A 62 -2.81 9.76 -20.90
N ILE A 63 -2.30 8.83 -21.71
CA ILE A 63 -2.06 9.04 -23.14
C ILE A 63 -3.38 9.29 -23.89
N GLN A 64 -4.42 8.51 -23.62
CA GLN A 64 -5.74 8.71 -24.24
C GLN A 64 -6.32 10.08 -23.91
N LEU A 65 -6.25 10.47 -22.63
CA LEU A 65 -6.70 11.78 -22.17
C LEU A 65 -5.96 12.91 -22.87
N HIS A 66 -4.64 12.79 -23.02
CA HIS A 66 -3.84 13.78 -23.74
C HIS A 66 -4.26 13.90 -25.22
N ARG A 67 -4.47 12.76 -25.90
CA ARG A 67 -4.96 12.74 -27.30
C ARG A 67 -6.34 13.39 -27.43
N TRP A 68 -7.25 13.14 -26.50
CA TRP A 68 -8.58 13.77 -26.52
C TRP A 68 -8.51 15.27 -26.25
N LYS A 69 -7.62 15.72 -25.35
CA LYS A 69 -7.39 17.16 -25.13
C LYS A 69 -6.90 17.86 -26.40
N LEU A 70 -5.95 17.26 -27.13
CA LEU A 70 -5.48 17.80 -28.40
C LEU A 70 -6.61 17.89 -29.45
N ARG A 71 -7.40 16.81 -29.59
CA ARG A 71 -8.55 16.82 -30.52
C ARG A 71 -9.56 17.92 -30.16
N LEU A 72 -9.85 18.09 -28.88
CA LEU A 72 -10.75 19.14 -28.41
C LEU A 72 -10.19 20.53 -28.73
N GLN A 73 -8.89 20.75 -28.54
CA GLN A 73 -8.23 22.00 -28.90
C GLN A 73 -8.41 22.31 -30.39
N THR A 74 -8.09 21.36 -31.27
CA THR A 74 -8.25 21.54 -32.72
C THR A 74 -9.71 21.82 -33.11
N LEU A 75 -10.68 21.16 -32.47
CA LEU A 75 -12.09 21.43 -32.73
C LEU A 75 -12.51 22.84 -32.30
N ASN A 76 -11.98 23.33 -31.17
CA ASN A 76 -12.26 24.68 -30.68
C ASN A 76 -11.62 25.76 -31.59
N GLU A 77 -10.40 25.51 -32.06
CA GLU A 77 -9.74 26.37 -33.06
C GLU A 77 -10.60 26.46 -34.33
N ARG A 78 -11.00 25.30 -34.88
CA ARG A 78 -11.82 25.26 -36.09
C ARG A 78 -13.20 25.91 -35.91
N LYS A 79 -13.83 25.73 -34.75
CA LYS A 79 -15.08 26.40 -34.41
C LYS A 79 -14.91 27.91 -34.43
N THR A 80 -13.83 28.42 -33.85
CA THR A 80 -13.54 29.86 -33.81
C THR A 80 -13.34 30.43 -35.21
N GLU A 81 -12.57 29.75 -36.06
CA GLU A 81 -12.39 30.12 -37.48
C GLU A 81 -13.72 30.23 -38.22
N LEU A 82 -14.59 29.22 -38.06
CA LEU A 82 -15.91 29.20 -38.72
C LEU A 82 -16.84 30.28 -38.20
N GLU A 83 -16.80 30.59 -36.89
CA GLU A 83 -17.56 31.69 -36.32
C GLU A 83 -17.11 33.05 -36.85
N GLU A 84 -15.81 33.24 -37.06
CA GLU A 84 -15.27 34.44 -37.70
C GLU A 84 -15.65 34.54 -39.17
N GLU A 85 -15.52 33.45 -39.93
CA GLU A 85 -15.90 33.40 -41.35
C GLU A 85 -17.39 33.74 -41.53
N ARG A 86 -18.25 33.19 -40.67
CA ARG A 86 -19.68 33.56 -40.62
C ARG A 86 -19.87 35.05 -40.37
N ARG A 87 -19.15 35.66 -39.42
CA ARG A 87 -19.24 37.11 -39.14
C ARG A 87 -18.77 37.97 -40.31
N ARG A 88 -17.85 37.50 -41.14
CA ARG A 88 -17.36 38.23 -42.32
C ARG A 88 -18.30 38.12 -43.53
N THR A 89 -19.13 37.09 -43.56
CA THR A 89 -20.05 36.76 -44.68
C THR A 89 -21.49 37.20 -44.43
N THR A 90 -21.78 37.70 -43.22
CA THR A 90 -23.06 38.33 -42.84
C THR A 90 -22.87 39.83 -42.75
#